data_AF-A0A257UIW9-F1
#
_entry.id   AF-A0A257UIW9-F1
#
_cell.length_a   1.000
_cell.length_b   1.000
_cell.length_c   1.000
_cell.angle_alpha   90.00
_cell.angle_beta   90.00
_cell.angle_gamma   90.00
#
_symmetry.space_group_name_H-M   'P 1'
#
loop_
_entity.id
_entity.type
_entity.pdbx_description
1 polymer ?
#
loop_
_entity_poly.entity_id
_entity_poly.type
_entity_poly.pdbx_seq_one_letter_code
_entity_poly.pdbx_strand_id
1 'polypeptide(L)'
;LISDHGEGLGDHGEDEHGLFLYEPTIHVPFVLKLPREKSAGRRVATPVQHIDIVPTFAALTGFTAPPGLRGRNLLPIATGRGDLAAQGIYSEAMMSRYHFGWSELTSLTDERYKFIRAPRAELYDLDRDRAEATNLLTQRAEVAQAMRGGLESLIAGRGIDNPGAVSDEDRQKLAALGYVGSTSVTSETSGLTLPDPKDRAEVHREFELAARAIGNMQFMDAADRLKKITTADPGMIDAWNQYAQVLIRLGRDTDALAAYREILDRRAGATSVLLDAATVYLKLGRFDEALDCVDRLLRIDPVQLDAQLLRAALLEAKGLLGEAEAALQGAVILD
;
A
#
# COMPACT_ATOMS: atom_id res chain seq x y z
N LEU A 1 -4.82 -18.71 -17.67
CA LEU A 1 -3.63 -17.87 -17.55
C LEU A 1 -4.11 -16.44 -17.45
N ILE A 2 -3.64 -15.72 -16.45
CA ILE A 2 -3.94 -14.31 -16.19
C ILE A 2 -2.66 -13.60 -15.76
N SER A 3 -2.62 -12.27 -15.78
CA SER A 3 -1.78 -11.54 -14.83
C SER A 3 -2.64 -10.90 -13.75
N ASP A 4 -2.03 -10.60 -12.62
CA ASP A 4 -2.61 -9.90 -11.48
C ASP A 4 -2.79 -8.41 -11.77
N HIS A 5 -1.81 -7.78 -12.43
CA HIS A 5 -1.88 -6.43 -12.97
C HIS A 5 -1.03 -6.29 -14.25
N GLY A 6 -1.09 -5.12 -14.88
CA GLY A 6 -0.25 -4.70 -15.99
C GLY A 6 0.91 -3.81 -15.53
N GLU A 7 1.43 -2.96 -16.40
CA GLU A 7 2.58 -2.09 -16.12
C GLU A 7 2.44 -0.76 -16.84
N GLY A 8 2.76 0.35 -16.17
CA GLY A 8 2.64 1.71 -16.70
C GLY A 8 3.64 2.01 -17.82
N LEU A 9 4.89 1.53 -17.71
CA LEU A 9 5.93 1.68 -18.74
C LEU A 9 6.17 3.15 -19.18
N GLY A 10 5.94 4.10 -18.28
CA GLY A 10 6.05 5.54 -18.50
C GLY A 10 4.75 6.23 -18.93
N ASP A 11 3.70 5.47 -19.23
CA ASP A 11 2.38 6.03 -19.52
C ASP A 11 1.85 6.77 -18.28
N HIS A 12 1.30 7.96 -18.49
CA HIS A 12 0.82 8.86 -17.42
C HIS A 12 1.87 9.18 -16.33
N GLY A 13 3.15 8.96 -16.61
CA GLY A 13 4.26 9.22 -15.68
C GLY A 13 4.47 8.12 -14.64
N GLU A 14 3.86 6.94 -14.79
CA GLU A 14 4.09 5.76 -13.96
C GLU A 14 4.98 4.77 -14.70
N ASP A 15 6.15 4.45 -14.12
CA ASP A 15 7.08 3.49 -14.74
C ASP A 15 6.64 2.04 -14.43
N GLU A 16 6.19 1.79 -13.19
CA GLU A 16 5.71 0.50 -12.72
C GLU A 16 4.16 0.47 -12.59
N HIS A 17 3.64 0.04 -11.44
CA HIS A 17 2.21 -0.13 -11.19
C HIS A 17 1.87 0.17 -9.73
N GLY A 18 0.58 0.44 -9.47
CA GLY A 18 0.02 0.56 -8.13
C GLY A 18 -0.26 2.00 -7.70
N LEU A 19 0.25 3.00 -8.43
CA LEU A 19 -0.03 4.42 -8.19
C LEU A 19 -1.34 4.83 -8.87
N PHE A 20 -1.56 4.38 -10.12
CA PHE A 20 -2.71 4.75 -10.93
C PHE A 20 -3.60 3.58 -11.36
N LEU A 21 -4.75 3.95 -11.93
CA LEU A 21 -5.79 3.04 -12.41
C LEU A 21 -6.00 3.16 -13.92
N TYR A 22 -4.95 3.42 -14.70
CA TYR A 22 -5.03 3.51 -16.17
C TYR A 22 -5.04 2.11 -16.83
N GLU A 23 -5.53 2.01 -18.06
CA GLU A 23 -5.62 0.77 -18.85
C GLU A 23 -4.31 -0.03 -18.87
N PRO A 24 -3.11 0.57 -19.03
CA PRO A 24 -1.86 -0.18 -18.99
C PRO A 24 -1.65 -1.01 -17.73
N THR A 25 -2.17 -0.58 -16.57
CA THR A 25 -2.00 -1.27 -15.29
C THR A 25 -3.16 -2.18 -14.91
N ILE A 26 -4.38 -1.94 -15.40
CA ILE A 26 -5.56 -2.72 -14.97
C ILE A 26 -6.17 -3.64 -16.04
N HIS A 27 -5.89 -3.38 -17.33
CA HIS A 27 -6.40 -4.21 -18.42
C HIS A 27 -5.42 -5.32 -18.77
N VAL A 28 -5.61 -6.46 -18.11
CA VAL A 28 -4.67 -7.58 -18.15
C VAL A 28 -5.08 -8.68 -19.12
N PRO A 29 -4.12 -9.49 -19.61
CA PRO A 29 -4.43 -10.70 -20.37
C PRO A 29 -5.27 -11.68 -19.53
N PHE A 30 -6.35 -12.21 -20.11
CA PHE A 30 -7.12 -13.32 -19.55
C PHE A 30 -7.33 -14.41 -20.60
N VAL A 31 -6.75 -15.59 -20.36
CA VAL A 31 -6.84 -16.74 -21.26
C VAL A 31 -7.44 -17.93 -20.53
N LEU A 32 -8.62 -18.36 -20.98
CA LEU A 32 -9.31 -19.56 -20.53
C LEU A 32 -9.12 -20.70 -21.54
N LYS A 33 -8.48 -21.80 -21.10
CA LYS A 33 -8.36 -23.03 -21.89
C LYS A 33 -9.36 -24.06 -21.40
N LEU A 34 -10.39 -24.34 -22.20
CA LEU A 34 -11.39 -25.36 -21.89
C LEU A 34 -10.94 -26.76 -22.32
N PRO A 35 -11.44 -27.83 -21.67
CA PRO A 35 -11.15 -29.21 -22.06
C PRO A 35 -11.50 -29.50 -23.52
N ARG A 36 -10.71 -30.39 -24.15
CA ARG A 36 -10.91 -30.85 -25.54
C ARG A 36 -10.94 -29.70 -26.57
N GLU A 37 -10.17 -28.64 -26.32
CA GLU A 37 -10.05 -27.49 -27.22
C GLU A 37 -11.38 -26.79 -27.52
N LYS A 38 -12.37 -26.95 -26.64
CA LYS A 38 -13.67 -26.31 -26.81
C LYS A 38 -13.50 -24.79 -26.87
N SER A 39 -14.05 -24.18 -27.92
CA SER A 39 -13.93 -22.75 -28.20
C SER A 39 -12.49 -22.24 -28.42
N ALA A 40 -11.55 -23.10 -28.78
CA ALA A 40 -10.18 -22.67 -29.10
C ALA A 40 -10.17 -21.57 -30.18
N GLY A 41 -9.32 -20.57 -30.00
CA GLY A 41 -9.19 -19.42 -30.91
C GLY A 41 -10.28 -18.36 -30.78
N ARG A 42 -11.32 -18.57 -29.95
CA ARG A 42 -12.35 -17.55 -29.72
C ARG A 42 -11.77 -16.38 -28.92
N ARG A 43 -11.99 -15.16 -29.42
CA ARG A 43 -11.77 -13.90 -28.69
C ARG A 43 -13.12 -13.36 -28.22
N VAL A 44 -13.16 -12.88 -26.98
CA VAL A 44 -14.35 -12.30 -26.35
C VAL A 44 -14.00 -10.87 -25.96
N ALA A 45 -14.81 -9.92 -26.42
CA ALA A 45 -14.59 -8.49 -26.17
C ALA A 45 -15.24 -8.01 -24.86
N THR A 46 -16.27 -8.72 -24.37
CA THR A 46 -16.97 -8.39 -23.13
C THR A 46 -15.99 -8.28 -21.95
N PRO A 47 -15.97 -7.14 -21.22
CA PRO A 47 -15.12 -6.98 -20.06
C PRO A 47 -15.43 -7.98 -18.95
N VAL A 48 -14.36 -8.49 -18.33
CA VAL A 48 -14.39 -9.47 -17.23
C VAL A 48 -13.44 -9.04 -16.12
N GLN A 49 -13.56 -9.66 -14.95
CA GLN A 49 -12.79 -9.32 -13.75
C GLN A 49 -12.12 -10.56 -13.15
N HIS A 50 -11.06 -10.39 -12.36
CA HIS A 50 -10.45 -11.50 -11.60
C HIS A 50 -11.46 -12.22 -10.69
N ILE A 51 -12.42 -11.50 -10.12
CA ILE A 51 -13.46 -12.08 -9.25
C ILE A 51 -14.37 -13.08 -9.98
N ASP A 52 -14.41 -13.03 -11.32
CA ASP A 52 -15.19 -13.95 -12.16
C ASP A 52 -14.56 -15.37 -12.22
N ILE A 53 -13.31 -15.53 -11.77
CA ILE A 53 -12.59 -16.82 -11.81
C ILE A 53 -13.27 -17.87 -10.94
N VAL A 54 -13.60 -17.53 -9.68
CA VAL A 54 -14.15 -18.50 -8.73
C VAL A 54 -15.52 -19.03 -9.19
N PRO A 55 -16.51 -18.20 -9.58
CA PRO A 55 -17.79 -18.69 -10.10
C PRO A 55 -17.66 -19.48 -11.41
N THR A 56 -16.71 -19.11 -12.28
CA THR A 56 -16.44 -19.85 -13.53
C THR A 56 -15.86 -21.23 -13.25
N PHE A 57 -14.92 -21.31 -12.31
CA PHE A 57 -14.32 -22.58 -11.89
C PHE A 57 -15.34 -23.49 -11.21
N ALA A 58 -16.18 -22.93 -10.34
CA ALA A 58 -17.30 -23.64 -9.71
C ALA A 58 -18.23 -24.25 -10.77
N ALA A 59 -18.63 -23.47 -11.78
CA ALA A 59 -19.47 -23.95 -12.87
C ALA A 59 -18.81 -25.04 -13.75
N LEU A 60 -17.49 -25.02 -13.89
CA LEU A 60 -16.75 -26.04 -14.65
C LEU A 60 -16.60 -27.37 -13.91
N THR A 61 -16.46 -27.32 -12.59
CA THR A 61 -16.08 -28.47 -11.76
C THR A 61 -17.23 -29.07 -10.98
N GLY A 62 -18.35 -28.34 -10.86
CA GLY A 62 -19.43 -28.69 -9.94
C GLY A 62 -19.12 -28.36 -8.48
N PHE A 63 -18.03 -27.66 -8.20
CA PHE A 63 -17.73 -27.14 -6.86
C PHE A 63 -18.78 -26.11 -6.43
N THR A 64 -19.25 -26.22 -5.19
CA THR A 64 -20.17 -25.23 -4.60
C THR A 64 -19.39 -24.02 -4.11
N ALA A 65 -19.48 -22.92 -4.85
CA ALA A 65 -18.85 -21.67 -4.45
C ALA A 65 -19.47 -21.10 -3.16
N PRO A 66 -18.69 -20.38 -2.33
CA PRO A 66 -19.25 -19.63 -1.21
C PRO A 66 -20.38 -18.69 -1.64
N PRO A 67 -21.41 -18.48 -0.81
CA PRO A 67 -22.45 -17.51 -1.11
C PRO A 67 -21.89 -16.08 -1.11
N GLY A 68 -22.57 -15.17 -1.81
CA GLY A 68 -22.22 -13.74 -1.80
C GLY A 68 -21.05 -13.32 -2.70
N LEU A 69 -20.53 -14.22 -3.53
CA LEU A 69 -19.56 -13.85 -4.57
C LEU A 69 -20.18 -12.85 -5.55
N ARG A 70 -19.46 -11.77 -5.83
CA ARG A 70 -19.86 -10.75 -6.81
C ARG A 70 -19.48 -11.09 -8.25
N GLY A 71 -18.57 -12.06 -8.43
CA GLY A 71 -18.12 -12.47 -9.75
C GLY A 71 -19.20 -13.20 -10.53
N ARG A 72 -19.01 -13.24 -11.84
CA ARG A 72 -19.90 -13.85 -12.82
C ARG A 72 -19.30 -15.14 -13.36
N ASN A 73 -20.16 -16.10 -13.72
CA ASN A 73 -19.74 -17.29 -14.45
C ASN A 73 -19.48 -16.92 -15.92
N LEU A 74 -18.23 -17.05 -16.38
CA LEU A 74 -17.80 -16.68 -17.74
C LEU A 74 -18.12 -17.75 -18.81
N LEU A 75 -18.61 -18.93 -18.43
CA LEU A 75 -18.88 -20.00 -19.40
C LEU A 75 -19.86 -19.65 -20.53
N PRO A 76 -20.94 -18.86 -20.32
CA PRO A 76 -21.82 -18.45 -21.40
C PRO A 76 -21.06 -17.76 -22.55
N ILE A 77 -20.26 -16.73 -22.23
CA ILE A 77 -19.49 -15.97 -23.22
C ILE A 77 -18.30 -16.76 -23.77
N ALA A 78 -17.62 -17.55 -22.92
CA ALA A 78 -16.49 -18.38 -23.32
C ALA A 78 -16.90 -19.52 -24.27
N THR A 79 -18.12 -20.04 -24.14
CA THR A 79 -18.66 -21.09 -25.01
C THR A 79 -19.50 -20.55 -26.17
N GLY A 80 -19.73 -19.24 -26.23
CA GLY A 80 -20.62 -18.62 -27.22
C GLY A 80 -22.07 -19.05 -27.10
N ARG A 81 -22.52 -19.42 -25.89
CA ARG A 81 -23.86 -19.93 -25.60
C ARG A 81 -24.73 -18.93 -24.83
N GLY A 82 -24.25 -17.70 -24.66
CA GLY A 82 -24.99 -16.61 -24.03
C GLY A 82 -24.08 -15.43 -23.71
N ASP A 83 -24.69 -14.43 -23.09
CA ASP A 83 -24.05 -13.17 -22.72
C ASP A 83 -23.92 -13.06 -21.19
N LEU A 84 -23.17 -12.06 -20.73
CA LEU A 84 -23.16 -11.65 -19.33
C LEU A 84 -24.09 -10.47 -19.13
N ALA A 85 -24.73 -10.40 -17.96
CA ALA A 85 -25.40 -9.19 -17.54
C ALA A 85 -24.38 -8.04 -17.48
N ALA A 86 -24.80 -6.87 -17.98
CA ALA A 86 -24.02 -5.64 -17.88
C ALA A 86 -23.81 -5.31 -16.40
N GLN A 87 -22.55 -5.06 -16.04
CA GLN A 87 -22.14 -4.79 -14.67
C GLN A 87 -20.93 -3.86 -14.72
N GLY A 88 -20.94 -2.81 -13.90
CA GLY A 88 -19.80 -1.95 -13.74
C GLY A 88 -18.63 -2.68 -13.09
N ILE A 89 -17.44 -2.50 -13.64
CA ILE A 89 -16.19 -3.09 -13.15
C ILE A 89 -15.51 -2.09 -12.23
N TYR A 90 -15.26 -2.53 -10.99
CA TYR A 90 -14.58 -1.77 -9.95
C TYR A 90 -13.09 -2.10 -9.93
N SER A 91 -12.26 -1.07 -9.71
CA SER A 91 -10.82 -1.20 -9.46
C SER A 91 -10.38 -0.17 -8.41
N GLU A 92 -9.29 -0.45 -7.69
CA GLU A 92 -8.77 0.42 -6.64
C GLU A 92 -7.23 0.40 -6.60
N ALA A 93 -6.65 1.55 -6.27
CA ALA A 93 -5.22 1.73 -6.05
C ALA A 93 -5.01 2.33 -4.66
N MET A 94 -4.48 1.52 -3.74
CA MET A 94 -4.40 1.83 -2.31
C MET A 94 -2.98 2.11 -1.83
N MET A 95 -1.97 1.87 -2.66
CA MET A 95 -0.56 2.03 -2.29
C MET A 95 -0.27 3.47 -1.83
N SER A 96 -0.72 4.45 -2.60
CA SER A 96 -0.69 5.88 -2.28
C SER A 96 -1.15 6.19 -0.86
N ARG A 97 -2.22 5.50 -0.45
CA ARG A 97 -2.85 5.71 0.83
C ARG A 97 -2.08 5.05 1.98
N TYR A 98 -1.63 3.81 1.80
CA TYR A 98 -0.95 3.04 2.83
C TYR A 98 0.52 3.41 3.03
N HIS A 99 1.20 3.90 1.99
CA HIS A 99 2.64 4.15 2.05
C HIS A 99 2.99 5.63 2.07
N PHE A 100 2.21 6.47 1.40
CA PHE A 100 2.62 7.84 1.11
C PHE A 100 1.75 8.90 1.79
N GLY A 101 0.62 8.50 2.38
CA GLY A 101 -0.35 9.45 2.96
C GLY A 101 -1.06 10.29 1.89
N TRP A 102 -1.06 9.82 0.65
CA TRP A 102 -1.75 10.43 -0.48
C TRP A 102 -3.16 9.83 -0.65
N SER A 103 -3.96 10.40 -1.55
CA SER A 103 -5.30 9.86 -1.83
C SER A 103 -5.22 8.45 -2.40
N GLU A 104 -6.07 7.56 -1.90
CA GLU A 104 -6.46 6.36 -2.65
C GLU A 104 -7.20 6.74 -3.94
N LEU A 105 -7.14 5.87 -4.94
CA LEU A 105 -7.93 6.00 -6.17
C LEU A 105 -8.90 4.83 -6.26
N THR A 106 -10.12 5.10 -6.72
CA THR A 106 -11.09 4.06 -7.06
C THR A 106 -11.72 4.38 -8.42
N SER A 107 -12.06 3.36 -9.19
CA SER A 107 -12.66 3.54 -10.50
C SER A 107 -13.86 2.65 -10.74
N LEU A 108 -14.74 3.11 -11.63
CA LEU A 108 -15.81 2.34 -12.22
C LEU A 108 -15.69 2.44 -13.74
N THR A 109 -15.72 1.30 -14.44
CA THR A 109 -15.92 1.26 -15.90
C THR A 109 -17.19 0.50 -16.27
N ASP A 110 -17.92 1.01 -17.26
CA ASP A 110 -19.12 0.38 -17.82
C ASP A 110 -18.87 -0.26 -19.19
N GLU A 111 -17.60 -0.58 -19.50
CA GLU A 111 -17.04 -0.96 -20.82
C GLU A 111 -16.60 0.24 -21.65
N ARG A 112 -17.46 1.24 -21.77
CA ARG A 112 -17.17 2.41 -22.62
C ARG A 112 -16.55 3.55 -21.84
N TYR A 113 -17.21 3.96 -20.76
CA TYR A 113 -16.73 5.05 -19.94
C TYR A 113 -16.04 4.52 -18.70
N LYS A 114 -14.95 5.18 -18.33
CA LYS A 114 -14.22 4.92 -17.09
C LYS A 114 -14.14 6.19 -16.28
N PHE A 115 -14.65 6.13 -15.06
CA PHE A 115 -14.57 7.21 -14.08
C PHE A 115 -13.54 6.85 -13.02
N ILE A 116 -12.61 7.76 -12.75
CA ILE A 116 -11.64 7.64 -11.67
C ILE A 116 -11.98 8.69 -10.61
N ARG A 117 -12.29 8.22 -9.40
CA ARG A 117 -12.46 9.03 -8.20
C ARG A 117 -11.09 9.31 -7.60
N ALA A 118 -10.73 10.58 -7.60
CA ALA A 118 -9.49 11.14 -7.09
C ALA A 118 -9.74 12.60 -6.65
N PRO A 119 -8.81 13.27 -5.94
CA PRO A 119 -8.94 14.68 -5.63
C PRO A 119 -9.20 15.52 -6.90
N ARG A 120 -8.49 15.22 -7.99
CA ARG A 120 -8.88 15.63 -9.35
C ARG A 120 -9.44 14.44 -10.12
N ALA A 121 -10.76 14.33 -10.14
CA ALA A 121 -11.47 13.24 -10.80
C ALA A 121 -11.29 13.26 -12.33
N GLU A 122 -11.44 12.08 -12.94
CA GLU A 122 -11.22 11.87 -14.37
C GLU A 122 -12.35 11.04 -14.98
N LEU A 123 -12.66 11.30 -16.25
CA LEU A 123 -13.58 10.49 -17.05
C LEU A 123 -12.99 10.27 -18.45
N TYR A 124 -12.95 9.02 -18.91
CA TYR A 124 -12.43 8.63 -20.22
C TYR A 124 -13.48 7.86 -21.03
N ASP A 125 -13.48 8.01 -22.37
CA ASP A 125 -14.28 7.22 -23.32
C ASP A 125 -13.36 6.21 -24.00
N LEU A 126 -13.28 4.98 -23.45
CA LEU A 126 -12.35 3.91 -23.85
C LEU A 126 -12.61 3.37 -25.27
N ASP A 127 -13.78 3.64 -25.86
CA ASP A 127 -14.02 3.32 -27.27
C ASP A 127 -13.23 4.24 -28.22
N ARG A 128 -12.99 5.49 -27.79
CA ARG A 128 -12.35 6.53 -28.61
C ARG A 128 -10.94 6.84 -28.17
N ASP A 129 -10.64 6.64 -26.90
CA ASP A 129 -9.40 7.04 -26.24
C ASP A 129 -8.96 5.95 -25.25
N ARG A 130 -8.44 4.85 -25.79
CA ARG A 130 -7.86 3.76 -24.99
C ARG A 130 -6.58 4.14 -24.26
N ALA A 131 -5.92 5.22 -24.68
CA ALA A 131 -4.74 5.74 -24.01
C ALA A 131 -5.10 6.64 -22.82
N GLU A 132 -6.39 6.97 -22.64
CA GLU A 132 -6.89 7.84 -21.58
C GLU A 132 -6.20 9.21 -21.57
N ALA A 133 -5.89 9.74 -22.75
CA ALA A 133 -5.15 10.99 -22.91
C ALA A 133 -6.02 12.25 -22.69
N THR A 134 -7.34 12.13 -22.88
CA THR A 134 -8.27 13.27 -22.83
C THR A 134 -9.31 13.09 -21.73
N ASN A 135 -9.14 13.82 -20.63
CA ASN A 135 -10.14 13.84 -19.56
C ASN A 135 -11.42 14.58 -20.00
N LEU A 136 -12.53 13.86 -20.06
CA LEU A 136 -13.85 14.32 -20.49
C LEU A 136 -14.76 14.76 -19.35
N LEU A 137 -14.26 14.85 -18.11
CA LEU A 137 -15.08 15.10 -16.91
C LEU A 137 -16.04 16.28 -17.07
N THR A 138 -15.58 17.37 -17.68
CA THR A 138 -16.40 18.59 -17.90
C THR A 138 -17.26 18.52 -19.16
N GLN A 139 -16.75 17.91 -20.23
CA GLN A 139 -17.40 17.79 -21.54
C GLN A 139 -18.52 16.74 -21.55
N ARG A 140 -18.54 15.85 -20.55
CA ARG A 140 -19.52 14.78 -20.36
C ARG A 140 -19.98 14.73 -18.90
N ALA A 141 -20.33 15.89 -18.34
CA ALA A 141 -20.68 16.03 -16.91
C ALA A 141 -21.82 15.11 -16.45
N GLU A 142 -22.85 14.88 -17.27
CA GLU A 142 -23.95 13.96 -16.95
C GLU A 142 -23.48 12.51 -16.83
N VAL A 143 -22.61 12.06 -17.75
CA VAL A 143 -21.99 10.73 -17.70
C VAL A 143 -21.08 10.62 -16.47
N ALA A 144 -20.26 11.65 -16.21
CA ALA A 144 -19.40 11.68 -15.03
C ALA A 144 -20.22 11.57 -13.73
N GLN A 145 -21.36 12.27 -13.64
CA GLN A 145 -22.23 12.22 -12.48
C GLN A 145 -22.89 10.84 -12.32
N ALA A 146 -23.36 10.22 -13.40
CA ALA A 146 -23.94 8.88 -13.36
C ALA A 146 -22.91 7.83 -12.91
N MET A 147 -21.72 7.86 -13.50
CA MET A 147 -20.62 6.94 -13.15
C MET A 147 -20.16 7.13 -11.70
N ARG A 148 -20.07 8.39 -11.24
CA ARG A 148 -19.77 8.70 -9.83
C ARG A 148 -20.81 8.12 -8.90
N GLY A 149 -22.10 8.32 -9.16
CA GLY A 149 -23.18 7.77 -8.33
C GLY A 149 -23.17 6.24 -8.29
N GLY A 150 -22.86 5.58 -9.41
CA GLY A 150 -22.68 4.13 -9.47
C GLY A 150 -21.50 3.66 -8.61
N LEU A 151 -20.37 4.35 -8.69
CA LEU A 151 -19.18 4.03 -7.89
C LEU A 151 -19.44 4.24 -6.40
N GLU A 152 -19.98 5.40 -6.01
CA GLU A 152 -20.32 5.72 -4.62
C GLU A 152 -21.29 4.70 -4.01
N SER A 153 -22.28 4.25 -4.77
CA SER A 153 -23.19 3.19 -4.33
C SER A 153 -22.48 1.85 -4.10
N LEU A 154 -21.47 1.53 -4.93
CA LEU A 154 -20.72 0.28 -4.84
C LEU A 154 -19.80 0.23 -3.61
N ILE A 155 -19.23 1.38 -3.26
CA ILE A 155 -18.30 1.53 -2.12
C ILE A 155 -18.98 2.03 -0.84
N ALA A 156 -20.26 2.38 -0.88
CA ALA A 156 -21.00 2.84 0.28
C ALA A 156 -20.87 1.87 1.46
N GLY A 157 -20.53 2.40 2.64
CA GLY A 157 -20.34 1.61 3.86
C GLY A 157 -19.06 0.77 3.90
N ARG A 158 -18.17 0.88 2.91
CA ARG A 158 -16.83 0.28 2.96
C ARG A 158 -15.84 1.27 3.54
N GLY A 159 -15.19 0.89 4.63
CA GLY A 159 -14.04 1.62 5.18
C GLY A 159 -12.73 1.19 4.49
N ILE A 160 -11.70 2.01 4.68
CA ILE A 160 -10.32 1.59 4.44
C ILE A 160 -9.85 0.97 5.76
N ASP A 161 -9.67 -0.34 5.74
CA ASP A 161 -9.18 -1.05 6.92
C ASP A 161 -7.69 -0.77 7.10
N ASN A 162 -7.26 -0.64 8.36
CA ASN A 162 -5.84 -0.67 8.63
C ASN A 162 -5.30 -2.06 8.27
N PRO A 163 -4.08 -2.15 7.71
CA PRO A 163 -3.40 -3.43 7.58
C PRO A 163 -3.44 -4.17 8.91
N GLY A 164 -3.79 -5.46 8.88
CA GLY A 164 -3.83 -6.29 10.07
C GLY A 164 -2.47 -6.29 10.79
N ALA A 165 -2.49 -6.52 12.10
CA ALA A 165 -1.27 -6.71 12.86
C ALA A 165 -0.51 -7.92 12.28
N VAL A 166 0.70 -7.68 11.78
CA VAL A 166 1.66 -8.72 11.41
C VAL A 166 2.56 -8.98 12.62
N SER A 167 2.94 -10.25 12.81
CA SER A 167 3.94 -10.61 13.80
C SER A 167 5.24 -9.84 13.55
N ASP A 168 6.03 -9.60 14.58
CA ASP A 168 7.30 -8.86 14.40
C ASP A 168 8.28 -9.64 13.50
N GLU A 169 8.22 -10.97 13.52
CA GLU A 169 8.98 -11.82 12.60
C GLU A 169 8.55 -11.60 11.13
N ASP A 170 7.24 -11.61 10.85
CA ASP A 170 6.74 -11.36 9.50
C ASP A 170 6.98 -9.91 9.08
N ARG A 171 6.89 -8.96 10.02
CA ARG A 171 7.25 -7.56 9.77
C ARG A 171 8.71 -7.43 9.38
N GLN A 172 9.64 -8.12 10.06
CA GLN A 172 11.06 -8.10 9.70
C GLN A 172 11.30 -8.72 8.31
N LYS A 173 10.63 -9.84 7.99
CA LYS A 173 10.70 -10.47 6.65
C LYS A 173 10.15 -9.54 5.57
N LEU A 174 8.99 -8.93 5.81
CA LEU A 174 8.35 -7.98 4.89
C LEU A 174 9.19 -6.71 4.74
N ALA A 175 9.83 -6.22 5.82
CA ALA A 175 10.69 -5.06 5.79
C ALA A 175 11.95 -5.32 4.96
N ALA A 176 12.53 -6.52 5.07
CA ALA A 176 13.63 -6.96 4.22
C ALA A 176 13.24 -7.04 2.73
N LEU A 177 11.95 -7.18 2.44
CA LEU A 177 11.38 -7.21 1.09
C LEU A 177 10.78 -5.86 0.65
N GLY A 178 10.80 -4.82 1.50
CA GLY A 178 10.25 -3.49 1.20
C GLY A 178 8.73 -3.35 1.35
N TYR A 179 8.02 -4.37 1.85
CA TYR A 179 6.55 -4.41 1.94
C TYR A 179 5.96 -3.81 3.22
N VAL A 180 6.78 -3.25 4.12
CA VAL A 180 6.26 -2.64 5.36
C VAL A 180 5.96 -1.17 5.14
N GLY A 181 4.66 -0.85 5.00
CA GLY A 181 4.15 0.50 5.17
C GLY A 181 4.09 0.88 6.64
N SER A 182 4.53 2.09 6.99
CA SER A 182 4.51 2.61 8.36
C SER A 182 3.37 3.60 8.61
N THR A 183 2.63 3.98 7.56
CA THR A 183 1.51 4.91 7.67
C THR A 183 0.26 4.19 8.18
N SER A 184 -0.22 4.55 9.37
CA SER A 184 -1.55 4.12 9.80
C SER A 184 -2.59 4.97 9.10
N VAL A 185 -3.57 4.31 8.52
CA VAL A 185 -4.64 4.93 7.78
C VAL A 185 -5.88 4.96 8.66
N THR A 186 -6.32 6.15 9.07
CA THR A 186 -7.65 6.25 9.68
C THR A 186 -8.71 6.23 8.58
N SER A 187 -9.71 5.37 8.73
CA SER A 187 -10.84 5.26 7.80
C SER A 187 -11.70 6.54 7.75
N GLU A 188 -11.55 7.42 8.75
CA GLU A 188 -12.28 8.69 8.86
C GLU A 188 -11.77 9.78 7.91
N THR A 189 -10.51 9.71 7.47
CA THR A 189 -9.95 10.74 6.58
C THR A 189 -10.30 10.41 5.12
N SER A 190 -11.15 11.23 4.50
CA SER A 190 -11.46 11.09 3.07
C SER A 190 -10.21 11.27 2.21
N GLY A 191 -9.91 10.34 1.30
CA GLY A 191 -8.77 10.50 0.38
C GLY A 191 -8.87 11.74 -0.50
N LEU A 192 -10.09 12.22 -0.77
CA LEU A 192 -10.30 13.42 -1.59
C LEU A 192 -9.68 14.70 -1.00
N THR A 193 -9.35 14.70 0.30
CA THR A 193 -8.66 15.83 0.95
C THR A 193 -7.14 15.65 1.04
N LEU A 194 -6.63 14.47 0.65
CA LEU A 194 -5.20 14.15 0.65
C LEU A 194 -4.55 14.58 -0.69
N PRO A 195 -3.22 14.66 -0.74
CA PRO A 195 -2.49 14.94 -1.98
C PRO A 195 -2.92 13.98 -3.11
N ASP A 196 -3.10 14.52 -4.31
CA ASP A 196 -3.39 13.73 -5.50
C ASP A 196 -2.11 13.01 -5.96
N PRO A 197 -2.11 11.67 -6.11
CA PRO A 197 -0.94 10.93 -6.61
C PRO A 197 -0.41 11.45 -7.95
N LYS A 198 -1.27 12.05 -8.78
CA LYS A 198 -0.86 12.65 -10.07
C LYS A 198 0.12 13.81 -9.92
N ASP A 199 0.12 14.51 -8.78
CA ASP A 199 1.07 15.59 -8.47
C ASP A 199 2.32 15.07 -7.75
N ARG A 200 2.48 13.75 -7.65
CA ARG A 200 3.52 13.07 -6.86
C ARG A 200 4.27 11.98 -7.62
N ALA A 201 4.06 11.86 -8.93
CA ALA A 201 4.72 10.87 -9.78
C ALA A 201 6.26 10.92 -9.68
N GLU A 202 6.87 12.12 -9.65
CA GLU A 202 8.33 12.25 -9.47
C GLU A 202 8.80 11.78 -8.09
N VAL A 203 8.03 12.06 -7.04
CA VAL A 203 8.33 11.59 -5.68
C VAL A 203 8.27 10.06 -5.62
N HIS A 204 7.26 9.47 -6.25
CA HIS A 204 7.12 8.02 -6.38
C HIS A 204 8.29 7.39 -7.14
N ARG A 205 8.68 7.96 -8.29
CA ARG A 205 9.83 7.50 -9.06
C ARG A 205 11.12 7.53 -8.23
N GLU A 206 11.37 8.62 -7.50
CA GLU A 206 12.55 8.67 -6.62
C GLU A 206 12.49 7.61 -5.50
N PHE A 207 11.29 7.28 -5.02
CA PHE A 207 11.10 6.22 -4.02
C PHE A 207 11.41 4.83 -4.58
N GLU A 208 10.91 4.51 -5.79
CA GLU A 208 11.26 3.28 -6.50
C GLU A 208 12.77 3.16 -6.74
N LEU A 209 13.40 4.26 -7.20
CA LEU A 209 14.84 4.30 -7.43
C LEU A 209 15.63 4.13 -6.13
N ALA A 210 15.16 4.70 -5.01
CA ALA A 210 15.74 4.47 -3.70
C ALA A 210 15.62 3.00 -3.27
N ALA A 211 14.45 2.36 -3.46
CA ALA A 211 14.24 0.95 -3.15
C ALA A 211 15.16 0.03 -3.97
N ARG A 212 15.31 0.31 -5.28
CA ARG A 212 16.25 -0.40 -6.16
C ARG A 212 17.70 -0.22 -5.70
N ALA A 213 18.10 1.00 -5.32
CA ALA A 213 19.43 1.27 -4.78
C ALA A 213 19.68 0.49 -3.47
N ILE A 214 18.69 0.41 -2.57
CA ILE A 214 18.76 -0.41 -1.35
C ILE A 214 18.95 -1.89 -1.70
N GLY A 215 18.14 -2.43 -2.62
CA GLY A 215 18.24 -3.84 -3.07
C GLY A 215 19.61 -4.17 -3.67
N ASN A 216 20.23 -3.21 -4.34
CA ASN A 216 21.59 -3.32 -4.89
C ASN A 216 22.70 -2.96 -3.89
N MET A 217 22.37 -2.73 -2.61
CA MET A 217 23.30 -2.31 -1.54
C MET A 217 24.03 -0.98 -1.82
N GLN A 218 23.46 -0.12 -2.67
CA GLN A 218 23.97 1.20 -3.02
C GLN A 218 23.48 2.25 -2.02
N PHE A 219 23.84 2.08 -0.74
CA PHE A 219 23.26 2.84 0.37
C PHE A 219 23.49 4.36 0.30
N MET A 220 24.59 4.82 -0.29
CA MET A 220 24.83 6.26 -0.49
C MET A 220 23.84 6.88 -1.49
N ASP A 221 23.60 6.23 -2.64
CA ASP A 221 22.60 6.69 -3.61
C ASP A 221 21.18 6.65 -3.02
N ALA A 222 20.86 5.55 -2.32
CA ALA A 222 19.58 5.44 -1.60
C ALA A 222 19.37 6.59 -0.61
N ALA A 223 20.41 6.94 0.18
CA ALA A 223 20.34 8.05 1.13
C ALA A 223 20.09 9.40 0.43
N ASP A 224 20.77 9.67 -0.68
CA ASP A 224 20.60 10.92 -1.42
C ASP A 224 19.18 11.04 -2.03
N ARG A 225 18.64 9.95 -2.55
CA ARG A 225 17.26 9.89 -3.09
C ARG A 225 16.22 10.07 -1.99
N LEU A 226 16.35 9.33 -0.89
CA LEU A 226 15.45 9.45 0.26
C LEU A 226 15.50 10.85 0.88
N LYS A 227 16.68 11.51 0.88
CA LYS A 227 16.79 12.90 1.33
C LYS A 227 16.04 13.88 0.41
N LYS A 228 16.06 13.66 -0.91
CA LYS A 228 15.26 14.45 -1.85
C LYS A 228 13.76 14.26 -1.58
N ILE A 229 13.31 13.02 -1.41
CA ILE A 229 11.91 12.70 -1.11
C ILE A 229 11.44 13.39 0.16
N THR A 230 12.19 13.25 1.26
CA THR A 230 11.85 13.86 2.56
C THR A 230 11.84 15.39 2.54
N THR A 231 12.51 16.01 1.56
CA THR A 231 12.44 17.46 1.31
C THR A 231 11.23 17.84 0.47
N ALA A 232 10.92 17.06 -0.57
CA ALA A 232 9.79 17.30 -1.48
C ALA A 232 8.43 16.97 -0.84
N ASP A 233 8.37 15.91 -0.04
CA ASP A 233 7.21 15.50 0.74
C ASP A 233 7.62 15.17 2.19
N PRO A 234 7.69 16.20 3.06
CA PRO A 234 8.01 15.98 4.46
C PRO A 234 6.97 15.15 5.21
N GLY A 235 5.75 14.96 4.67
CA GLY A 235 4.68 14.19 5.29
C GLY A 235 4.79 12.68 5.06
N MET A 236 5.65 12.25 4.12
CA MET A 236 5.83 10.84 3.77
C MET A 236 6.69 10.11 4.80
N ILE A 237 6.04 9.58 5.84
CA ILE A 237 6.69 8.93 6.99
C ILE A 237 7.55 7.73 6.57
N ASP A 238 7.08 6.94 5.59
CA ASP A 238 7.83 5.78 5.08
C ASP A 238 9.20 6.20 4.51
N ALA A 239 9.30 7.35 3.84
CA ALA A 239 10.56 7.85 3.30
C ALA A 239 11.54 8.25 4.41
N TRP A 240 11.06 8.90 5.47
CA TRP A 240 11.88 9.22 6.64
C TRP A 240 12.37 7.95 7.35
N ASN A 241 11.50 6.94 7.47
CA ASN A 241 11.85 5.68 8.11
C ASN A 241 12.94 4.94 7.31
N GLN A 242 12.76 4.79 6.00
CA GLN A 242 13.78 4.22 5.13
C GLN A 242 15.07 5.03 5.14
N TYR A 243 14.98 6.36 5.17
CA TYR A 243 16.16 7.22 5.24
C TYR A 243 16.97 6.96 6.51
N ALA A 244 16.31 6.89 7.66
CA ALA A 244 16.95 6.57 8.94
C ALA A 244 17.62 5.18 8.91
N GLN A 245 16.93 4.17 8.40
CA GLN A 245 17.46 2.81 8.29
C GLN A 245 18.69 2.73 7.38
N VAL A 246 18.67 3.42 6.23
CA VAL A 246 19.83 3.52 5.34
C VAL A 246 21.00 4.27 6.02
N LEU A 247 20.71 5.35 6.77
CA LEU A 247 21.74 6.07 7.52
C LEU A 247 22.41 5.20 8.59
N ILE A 248 21.67 4.34 9.28
CA ILE A 248 22.22 3.36 10.23
C ILE A 248 23.17 2.38 9.51
N ARG A 249 22.79 1.89 8.32
CA ARG A 249 23.66 1.01 7.50
C ARG A 249 24.95 1.70 7.06
N LEU A 250 24.91 3.02 6.86
CA LEU A 250 26.07 3.86 6.55
C LEU A 250 26.89 4.25 7.80
N GLY A 251 26.47 3.85 9.01
CA GLY A 251 27.11 4.25 10.26
C GLY A 251 26.86 5.71 10.67
N ARG A 252 25.89 6.39 10.05
CA ARG A 252 25.50 7.78 10.33
C ARG A 252 24.39 7.82 11.38
N ASP A 253 24.68 7.24 12.54
CA ASP A 253 23.69 7.00 13.62
C ASP A 253 23.06 8.30 14.15
N THR A 254 23.81 9.40 14.24
CA THR A 254 23.29 10.71 14.68
C THR A 254 22.29 11.30 13.70
N ASP A 255 22.52 11.11 12.40
CA ASP A 255 21.64 11.61 11.35
C ASP A 255 20.37 10.75 11.28
N ALA A 256 20.49 9.44 11.52
CA ALA A 256 19.34 8.54 11.62
C ALA A 256 18.41 8.96 12.79
N LEU A 257 18.98 9.30 13.94
CA LEU A 257 18.20 9.85 15.06
C LEU A 257 17.53 11.17 14.72
N ALA A 258 18.16 12.04 13.91
CA ALA A 258 17.52 13.25 13.42
C ALA A 258 16.32 12.94 12.50
N ALA A 259 16.47 11.95 11.59
CA ALA A 259 15.37 11.49 10.75
C ALA A 259 14.21 10.88 11.57
N TYR A 260 14.49 10.11 12.62
CA TYR A 260 13.43 9.61 13.52
C TYR A 260 12.72 10.72 14.29
N ARG A 261 13.40 11.80 14.67
CA ARG A 261 12.75 12.96 15.28
C ARG A 261 11.75 13.62 14.33
N GLU A 262 12.10 13.75 13.05
CA GLU A 262 11.17 14.28 12.04
C GLU A 262 9.87 13.46 11.96
N ILE A 263 9.95 12.14 12.12
CA ILE A 263 8.76 11.28 12.19
C ILE A 263 7.95 11.54 13.46
N LEU A 264 8.61 11.54 14.62
CA LEU A 264 7.95 11.71 15.92
C LEU A 264 7.29 13.08 16.08
N ASP A 265 7.87 14.13 15.50
CA ASP A 265 7.34 15.50 15.52
C ASP A 265 6.06 15.62 14.67
N ARG A 266 5.96 14.82 13.60
CA ARG A 266 4.76 14.77 12.73
C ARG A 266 3.71 13.79 13.24
N ARG A 267 4.15 12.73 13.91
CA ARG A 267 3.30 11.64 14.37
C ARG A 267 3.73 11.16 15.75
N ALA A 268 3.13 11.78 16.77
CA ALA A 268 3.36 11.44 18.16
C ALA A 268 3.06 9.96 18.53
N GLY A 269 2.23 9.28 17.73
CA GLY A 269 1.87 7.86 17.90
C GLY A 269 2.65 6.86 17.05
N ALA A 270 3.81 7.24 16.47
CA ALA A 270 4.66 6.32 15.72
C ALA A 270 5.51 5.45 16.67
N THR A 271 4.89 4.44 17.28
CA THR A 271 5.51 3.58 18.31
C THR A 271 6.69 2.76 17.80
N SER A 272 6.63 2.23 16.57
CA SER A 272 7.73 1.45 15.97
C SER A 272 9.05 2.23 15.92
N VAL A 273 8.97 3.54 15.66
CA VAL A 273 10.15 4.41 15.56
C VAL A 273 10.80 4.65 16.92
N LEU A 274 10.05 4.57 18.02
CA LEU A 274 10.62 4.73 19.37
C LEU A 274 11.58 3.58 19.72
N LEU A 275 11.24 2.34 19.36
CA LEU A 275 12.08 1.17 19.58
C LEU A 275 13.36 1.24 18.73
N ASP A 276 13.22 1.61 17.46
CA ASP A 276 14.35 1.78 16.55
C ASP A 276 15.30 2.89 17.04
N ALA A 277 14.76 4.04 17.46
CA ALA A 277 15.54 5.14 18.01
C ALA A 277 16.25 4.74 19.32
N ALA A 278 15.57 4.01 20.21
CA ALA A 278 16.16 3.51 21.46
C ALA A 278 17.35 2.60 21.20
N THR A 279 17.24 1.70 20.21
CA THR A 279 18.32 0.81 19.80
C THR A 279 19.54 1.59 19.28
N VAL A 280 19.31 2.65 18.51
CA VAL A 280 20.40 3.53 18.05
C VAL A 280 21.03 4.32 19.20
N TYR A 281 20.24 4.84 20.15
CA TYR A 281 20.77 5.49 21.35
C TYR A 281 21.61 4.54 22.22
N LEU A 282 21.16 3.29 22.39
CA LEU A 282 21.92 2.24 23.09
C LEU A 282 23.28 2.01 22.42
N LYS A 283 23.33 1.87 21.09
CA LYS A 283 24.58 1.72 20.33
C LYS A 283 25.56 2.88 20.56
N LEU A 284 25.03 4.09 20.75
CA LEU A 284 25.83 5.30 21.03
C LEU A 284 26.18 5.48 22.52
N GLY A 285 25.77 4.58 23.41
CA GLY A 285 25.96 4.70 24.85
C GLY A 285 25.12 5.79 25.52
N ARG A 286 24.07 6.28 24.83
CA ARG A 286 23.15 7.33 25.30
C ARG A 286 21.97 6.69 26.04
N PHE A 287 22.28 6.12 27.20
CA PHE A 287 21.33 5.28 27.95
C PHE A 287 20.10 6.03 28.46
N ASP A 288 20.22 7.31 28.80
CA ASP A 288 19.09 8.13 29.26
C ASP A 288 18.06 8.37 28.16
N GLU A 289 18.53 8.73 26.97
CA GLU A 289 17.67 8.95 25.81
C GLU A 289 17.06 7.66 25.28
N ALA A 290 17.80 6.55 25.37
CA ALA A 290 17.27 5.23 25.06
C ALA A 290 16.13 4.84 26.02
N LEU A 291 16.31 5.07 27.33
CA LEU A 291 15.27 4.82 28.33
C LEU A 291 14.03 5.69 28.12
N ASP A 292 14.19 6.98 27.81
CA ASP A 292 13.03 7.85 27.51
C ASP A 292 12.20 7.32 26.33
N CYS A 293 12.87 6.88 25.26
CA CYS A 293 12.18 6.29 24.11
C CYS A 293 11.39 5.03 24.49
N VAL A 294 12.01 4.14 25.26
CA VAL A 294 11.39 2.89 25.72
C VAL A 294 10.24 3.16 26.70
N ASP A 295 10.41 4.09 27.65
CA ASP A 295 9.36 4.45 28.59
C ASP A 295 8.16 5.11 27.88
N ARG A 296 8.41 5.93 26.85
CA ARG A 296 7.35 6.48 25.99
C ARG A 296 6.59 5.37 25.26
N LEU A 297 7.31 4.37 24.76
CA LEU A 297 6.74 3.24 24.05
C LEU A 297 5.87 2.37 24.97
N LEU A 298 6.37 2.02 26.16
CA LEU A 298 5.65 1.24 27.16
C LEU A 298 4.47 1.98 27.79
N ARG A 299 4.42 3.32 27.74
CA ARG A 299 3.20 4.07 28.08
C ARG A 299 2.06 3.85 27.08
N ILE A 300 2.40 3.54 25.82
CA ILE A 300 1.43 3.31 24.74
C ILE A 300 1.08 1.83 24.65
N ASP A 301 2.09 0.97 24.68
CA ASP A 301 1.96 -0.48 24.66
C ASP A 301 2.74 -1.10 25.85
N PRO A 302 2.11 -1.20 27.02
CA PRO A 302 2.77 -1.71 28.23
C PRO A 302 3.23 -3.16 28.12
N VAL A 303 2.70 -3.92 27.16
CA VAL A 303 2.94 -5.35 27.03
C VAL A 303 3.93 -5.72 25.92
N GLN A 304 4.52 -4.73 25.26
CA GLN A 304 5.47 -4.97 24.19
C GLN A 304 6.78 -5.58 24.72
N LEU A 305 7.01 -6.86 24.40
CA LEU A 305 8.12 -7.66 24.92
C LEU A 305 9.51 -7.04 24.63
N ASP A 306 9.77 -6.65 23.38
CA ASP A 306 11.06 -6.08 22.98
C ASP A 306 11.40 -4.80 23.75
N ALA A 307 10.40 -3.96 24.02
CA ALA A 307 10.58 -2.74 24.78
C ALA A 307 10.89 -3.05 26.26
N GLN A 308 10.23 -4.04 26.86
CA GLN A 308 10.53 -4.47 28.23
C GLN A 308 11.95 -5.06 28.36
N LEU A 309 12.36 -5.91 27.41
CA LEU A 309 13.70 -6.50 27.37
C LEU A 309 14.77 -5.41 27.19
N LEU A 310 14.55 -4.47 26.27
CA LEU A 310 15.46 -3.35 26.06
C LEU A 310 15.53 -2.45 27.30
N ARG A 311 14.41 -2.20 27.98
CA ARG A 311 14.37 -1.44 29.24
C ARG A 311 15.24 -2.09 30.31
N ALA A 312 15.11 -3.40 30.51
CA ALA A 312 15.89 -4.14 31.48
C ALA A 312 17.39 -4.06 31.19
N ALA A 313 17.79 -4.28 29.93
CA ALA A 313 19.18 -4.17 29.50
C ALA A 313 19.77 -2.77 29.73
N LEU A 314 18.98 -1.72 29.49
CA LEU A 314 19.38 -0.33 29.74
C LEU A 314 19.55 -0.02 31.23
N LEU A 315 18.64 -0.51 32.08
CA LEU A 315 18.73 -0.35 33.53
C LEU A 315 19.91 -1.11 34.13
N GLU A 316 20.20 -2.31 33.63
CA GLU A 316 21.39 -3.09 33.99
C GLU A 316 22.67 -2.36 33.61
N ALA A 317 22.75 -1.83 32.37
CA ALA A 317 23.89 -1.03 31.91
C ALA A 317 24.14 0.22 32.78
N LYS A 318 23.09 0.75 33.42
CA LYS A 318 23.17 1.87 34.38
C LYS A 318 23.42 1.43 35.83
N GLY A 319 23.49 0.14 36.12
CA GLY A 319 23.68 -0.40 37.47
C GLY A 319 22.42 -0.39 38.35
N LEU A 320 21.24 -0.16 37.77
CA LEU A 320 19.95 -0.12 38.47
C LEU A 320 19.32 -1.52 38.52
N LEU A 321 20.03 -2.48 39.14
CA LEU A 321 19.70 -3.91 39.09
C LEU A 321 18.29 -4.24 39.62
N GLY A 322 17.84 -3.56 40.67
CA GLY A 322 16.49 -3.78 41.22
C GLY A 322 15.36 -3.33 40.29
N GLU A 323 15.60 -2.27 39.51
CA GLU A 323 14.62 -1.81 38.50
C GLU A 323 14.66 -2.69 37.24
N ALA A 324 15.84 -3.20 36.88
CA ALA A 324 16.01 -4.16 35.79
C ALA A 324 15.26 -5.48 36.07
N GLU A 325 15.38 -6.02 37.29
CA GLU A 325 14.67 -7.23 37.72
C GLU A 325 13.15 -7.04 37.68
N ALA A 326 12.65 -5.89 38.14
CA ALA A 326 11.22 -5.56 38.07
C ALA A 326 10.71 -5.47 36.63
N ALA A 327 11.51 -4.92 35.69
CA ALA A 327 11.17 -4.87 34.28
C ALA A 327 11.10 -6.27 33.64
N LEU A 328 12.05 -7.17 33.96
CA LEU A 328 12.06 -8.54 33.48
C LEU A 328 10.90 -9.37 34.05
N GLN A 329 10.54 -9.19 35.32
CA GLN A 329 9.38 -9.84 35.93
C GLN A 329 8.07 -9.41 35.24
N GLY A 330 7.95 -8.15 34.83
CA GLY A 330 6.83 -7.67 34.02
C GLY A 330 6.76 -8.31 32.64
N ALA A 331 7.91 -8.55 31.98
CA ALA A 331 7.99 -9.20 30.67
C ALA A 331 7.58 -10.69 30.72
N VAL A 332 8.02 -11.43 31.75
CA VAL A 332 7.75 -12.87 31.91
C VAL A 332 6.27 -13.19 32.19
N ILE A 333 5.50 -12.24 32.70
CA ILE A 333 4.05 -12.42 32.97
C ILE A 333 3.21 -12.32 31.68
N LEU A 334 3.79 -11.84 30.58
CA LEU A 334 3.11 -11.54 29.33
C LEU A 334 3.31 -12.59 28.21
N ASP A 335 4.16 -13.59 28.46
CA ASP A 335 4.41 -14.78 27.63
C ASP A 335 3.49 -15.94 28.08
#